data_AF-A0A1F9TMU0-F1
#
_entry.id   AF-A0A1F9TMU0-F1
#
_cell.length_a   1.000
_cell.length_b   1.000
_cell.length_c   1.000
_cell.angle_alpha   90.00
_cell.angle_beta   90.00
_cell.angle_gamma   90.00
#
_symmetry.space_group_name_H-M   'P 1'
#
loop_
_entity.id
_entity.type
_entity.pdbx_description
1 polymer ?
#
loop_
_entity_poly.entity_id
_entity_poly.type
_entity_poly.pdbx_seq_one_letter_code
_entity_poly.pdbx_strand_id
1 'polypeptide(L)'
;MQYFDPSAFVSPDKETQKLCDFILALALIYNDFCDLLFIYDLHLKNPPAHDSPKVSTERGHYIGMQLHIMRLIYSLFRETLYLIKGRKEIVDSTAFQEIYRSLSKEDKACWSALVTAANETAGEATEFNIFLETIRSKVTFHYVDISHISNGYRRHFYGEDGQKRQDAFISRGMSMSEERFYFADAAIENSMKTWREGREEEFRKQTKEYSQNIGAAIRAIVNNFIQNVRNVAWVDYT
;
A
#
# COMPACT_ATOMS: atom_id res chain seq x y z
N MET A 1 22.11 -16.20 -1.94
CA MET A 1 22.13 -14.90 -2.64
C MET A 1 22.41 -15.18 -4.10
N GLN A 2 21.63 -14.62 -5.01
CA GLN A 2 21.77 -14.85 -6.45
C GLN A 2 22.15 -13.54 -7.14
N TYR A 3 22.97 -13.63 -8.18
CA TYR A 3 23.42 -12.49 -8.97
C TYR A 3 22.91 -12.59 -10.40
N PHE A 4 22.73 -11.45 -11.04
CA PHE A 4 22.47 -11.32 -12.47
C PHE A 4 23.26 -10.12 -13.01
N ASP A 5 23.55 -10.12 -14.31
CA ASP A 5 24.24 -9.01 -14.97
C ASP A 5 23.37 -7.72 -14.95
N PRO A 6 23.86 -6.60 -14.37
CA PRO A 6 23.15 -5.32 -14.36
C PRO A 6 22.77 -4.81 -15.76
N SER A 7 23.47 -5.25 -16.81
CA SER A 7 23.14 -4.93 -18.20
C SER A 7 21.72 -5.40 -18.61
N ALA A 8 21.10 -6.29 -17.83
CA ALA A 8 19.69 -6.68 -17.99
C ALA A 8 18.73 -5.48 -18.02
N PHE A 9 19.04 -4.39 -17.32
CA PHE A 9 18.18 -3.21 -17.22
C PHE A 9 18.66 -2.01 -18.05
N VAL A 10 19.67 -2.21 -18.90
CA VAL A 10 20.20 -1.15 -19.77
C VAL A 10 20.04 -1.58 -21.23
N SER A 11 19.43 -0.73 -22.04
CA SER A 11 19.25 -0.95 -23.47
C SER A 11 19.53 0.33 -24.26
N PRO A 12 20.26 0.25 -25.39
CA PRO A 12 20.40 1.39 -26.31
C PRO A 12 19.10 1.68 -27.07
N ASP A 13 18.18 0.71 -27.16
CA ASP A 13 16.86 0.90 -27.74
C ASP A 13 15.91 1.56 -26.74
N LYS A 14 15.28 2.67 -27.17
CA LYS A 14 14.44 3.51 -26.30
C LYS A 14 13.19 2.80 -25.82
N GLU A 15 12.53 2.01 -26.66
CA GLU A 15 11.30 1.32 -26.26
C GLU A 15 11.60 0.19 -25.27
N THR A 16 12.68 -0.55 -25.51
CA THR A 16 13.19 -1.54 -24.55
C THR A 16 13.60 -0.89 -23.23
N GLN A 17 14.24 0.29 -23.27
CA GLN A 17 14.63 0.97 -22.04
C GLN A 17 13.41 1.40 -21.21
N LYS A 18 12.33 1.87 -21.83
CA LYS A 18 11.07 2.16 -21.11
C LYS A 18 10.55 0.94 -20.37
N LEU A 19 10.59 -0.24 -21.00
CA LEU A 19 10.23 -1.49 -20.33
C LEU A 19 11.18 -1.79 -19.15
N CYS A 20 12.50 -1.66 -19.33
CA CYS A 20 13.46 -1.82 -18.24
C CYS A 20 13.14 -0.89 -17.05
N ASP A 21 12.90 0.40 -17.32
CA ASP A 21 12.58 1.41 -16.31
C ASP A 21 11.28 1.06 -15.57
N PHE A 22 10.28 0.57 -16.30
CA PHE A 22 9.02 0.12 -15.71
C PHE A 22 9.22 -1.11 -14.80
N ILE A 23 9.99 -2.11 -15.23
CA ILE A 23 10.28 -3.30 -14.41
C ILE A 23 11.13 -2.92 -13.19
N LEU A 24 12.06 -1.96 -13.30
CA LEU A 24 12.80 -1.42 -12.15
C LEU A 24 11.87 -0.74 -11.14
N ALA A 25 10.92 0.07 -11.61
CA ALA A 25 9.93 0.71 -10.74
C ALA A 25 9.06 -0.34 -10.02
N LEU A 26 8.66 -1.40 -10.71
CA LEU A 26 7.96 -2.53 -10.11
C LEU A 26 8.81 -3.25 -9.05
N ALA A 27 10.09 -3.48 -9.31
CA ALA A 27 11.00 -4.07 -8.33
C ALA A 27 11.16 -3.20 -7.07
N LEU A 28 11.20 -1.88 -7.23
CA LEU A 28 11.23 -0.95 -6.08
C LEU A 28 9.92 -1.01 -5.28
N ILE A 29 8.77 -0.97 -5.95
CA ILE A 29 7.45 -1.11 -5.30
C ILE A 29 7.37 -2.42 -4.50
N TYR A 30 7.90 -3.53 -5.03
CA TYR A 30 7.98 -4.79 -4.30
C TYR A 30 8.77 -4.64 -2.99
N ASN A 31 9.95 -4.00 -3.03
CA ASN A 31 10.76 -3.75 -1.84
C ASN A 31 10.00 -2.87 -0.83
N ASP A 32 9.34 -1.81 -1.30
CA ASP A 32 8.56 -0.92 -0.43
C ASP A 32 7.41 -1.68 0.26
N PHE A 33 6.73 -2.60 -0.43
CA PHE A 33 5.74 -3.48 0.19
C PHE A 33 6.38 -4.39 1.24
N CYS A 34 7.53 -5.01 0.94
CA CYS A 34 8.25 -5.84 1.90
C CYS A 34 8.62 -5.06 3.17
N ASP A 35 9.19 -3.87 3.01
CA ASP A 35 9.65 -3.04 4.12
C ASP A 35 8.48 -2.53 4.96
N LEU A 36 7.40 -2.04 4.33
CA LEU A 36 6.22 -1.59 5.06
C LEU A 36 5.51 -2.72 5.79
N LEU A 37 5.40 -3.91 5.18
CA LEU A 37 4.83 -5.08 5.84
C LEU A 37 5.71 -5.55 7.00
N PHE A 38 7.04 -5.51 6.85
CA PHE A 38 7.97 -5.84 7.91
C PHE A 38 7.86 -4.86 9.08
N ILE A 39 7.86 -3.55 8.80
CA ILE A 39 7.67 -2.51 9.82
C ILE A 39 6.31 -2.68 10.52
N TYR A 40 5.26 -3.00 9.77
CA TYR A 40 3.93 -3.25 10.33
C TYR A 40 3.92 -4.45 11.29
N ASP A 41 4.48 -5.58 10.85
CA ASP A 41 4.58 -6.79 11.67
C ASP A 41 5.46 -6.57 12.91
N LEU A 42 6.57 -5.83 12.78
CA LEU A 42 7.44 -5.46 13.89
C LEU A 42 6.70 -4.56 14.89
N HIS A 43 5.96 -3.58 14.40
CA HIS A 43 5.15 -2.69 15.24
C HIS A 43 4.10 -3.47 16.03
N LEU A 44 3.34 -4.37 15.38
CA LEU A 44 2.31 -5.18 16.05
C LEU A 44 2.86 -6.13 17.12
N LYS A 45 4.13 -6.54 17.02
CA LYS A 45 4.79 -7.39 18.03
C LYS A 45 5.22 -6.62 19.29
N ASN A 46 5.17 -5.29 19.27
CA ASN A 46 5.59 -4.44 20.38
C ASN A 46 4.44 -3.52 20.85
N PRO A 47 3.30 -4.07 21.31
CA PRO A 47 2.23 -3.27 21.87
C PRO A 47 2.63 -2.64 23.21
N PRO A 48 1.96 -1.54 23.64
CA PRO A 48 2.04 -1.03 25.00
C PRO A 48 1.76 -2.11 26.04
N ALA A 49 2.29 -1.94 27.25
CA ALA A 49 2.05 -2.89 28.34
C ALA A 49 0.55 -3.13 28.58
N HIS A 50 0.17 -4.36 28.92
CA HIS A 50 -1.24 -4.75 29.06
C HIS A 50 -1.98 -3.95 30.14
N ASP A 51 -1.28 -3.53 31.18
CA ASP A 51 -1.75 -2.70 32.28
C ASP A 51 -1.71 -1.19 31.99
N SER A 52 -1.18 -0.76 30.84
CA SER A 52 -1.17 0.64 30.41
C SER A 52 -2.62 1.16 30.28
N PRO A 53 -2.94 2.35 30.84
CA PRO A 53 -4.27 2.93 30.76
C PRO A 53 -4.84 2.96 29.34
N LYS A 54 -6.17 2.85 29.21
CA LYS A 54 -6.86 2.92 27.91
C LYS A 54 -6.62 4.24 27.18
N VAL A 55 -6.36 5.32 27.91
CA VAL A 55 -5.99 6.62 27.38
C VAL A 55 -4.65 7.00 28.00
N SER A 56 -3.59 6.94 27.20
CA SER A 56 -2.23 7.29 27.60
C SER A 56 -1.42 7.78 26.39
N THR A 57 -0.36 8.55 26.65
CA THR A 57 0.59 9.01 25.63
C THR A 57 1.21 7.86 24.86
N GLU A 58 1.57 6.78 25.55
CA GLU A 58 2.15 5.56 24.99
C GLU A 58 1.17 4.88 24.03
N ARG A 59 -0.07 4.63 24.47
CA ARG A 59 -1.10 3.98 23.65
C ARG A 59 -1.52 4.86 22.48
N GLY A 60 -1.64 6.17 22.69
CA GLY A 60 -1.92 7.13 21.62
C GLY A 60 -0.82 7.14 20.55
N HIS A 61 0.45 7.10 20.96
CA HIS A 61 1.58 7.00 20.03
C HIS A 61 1.53 5.72 19.23
N TYR A 62 1.33 4.58 19.92
CA TYR A 62 1.26 3.28 19.28
C TYR A 62 0.16 3.23 18.21
N ILE A 63 -1.09 3.58 18.57
CA ILE A 63 -2.22 3.55 17.63
C ILE A 63 -1.99 4.53 16.47
N GLY A 64 -1.48 5.72 16.75
CA GLY A 64 -1.20 6.71 15.72
C GLY A 64 -0.09 6.26 14.76
N MET A 65 0.95 5.56 15.23
CA MET A 65 1.96 4.94 14.37
C MET A 65 1.37 3.81 13.54
N GLN A 66 0.58 2.92 14.15
CA GLN A 66 -0.12 1.85 13.44
C GLN A 66 -0.96 2.40 12.29
N LEU A 67 -1.73 3.46 12.56
CA LEU A 67 -2.54 4.15 11.55
C LEU A 67 -1.66 4.74 10.45
N HIS A 68 -0.56 5.40 10.79
CA HIS A 68 0.36 5.98 9.81
C HIS A 68 0.96 4.92 8.87
N ILE A 69 1.46 3.80 9.41
CA ILE A 69 2.01 2.70 8.61
C ILE A 69 0.95 2.15 7.64
N MET A 70 -0.28 1.93 8.11
CA MET A 70 -1.37 1.48 7.24
C MET A 70 -1.67 2.49 6.13
N ARG A 71 -1.64 3.79 6.42
CA ARG A 71 -1.83 4.84 5.41
C ARG A 71 -0.71 4.84 4.37
N LEU A 72 0.54 4.54 4.76
CA LEU A 72 1.66 4.38 3.83
C LEU A 72 1.43 3.19 2.89
N ILE A 73 1.01 2.04 3.40
CA ILE A 73 0.66 0.86 2.58
C ILE A 73 -0.44 1.21 1.55
N TYR A 74 -1.49 1.92 1.99
CA TYR A 74 -2.57 2.36 1.11
C TYR A 74 -2.11 3.35 0.05
N SER A 75 -1.14 4.20 0.39
CA SER A 75 -0.55 5.12 -0.58
C SER A 75 0.28 4.37 -1.61
N LEU A 76 1.05 3.37 -1.18
CA LEU A 76 1.82 2.53 -2.08
C LEU A 76 0.93 1.77 -3.07
N PHE A 77 -0.21 1.23 -2.63
CA PHE A 77 -1.20 0.67 -3.55
C PHE A 77 -1.66 1.69 -4.59
N ARG A 78 -2.00 2.91 -4.17
CA ARG A 78 -2.44 3.96 -5.08
C ARG A 78 -1.35 4.34 -6.09
N GLU A 79 -0.12 4.55 -5.64
CA GLU A 79 1.00 4.88 -6.52
C GLU A 79 1.27 3.75 -7.52
N THR A 80 1.13 2.49 -7.09
CA THR A 80 1.21 1.32 -7.99
C THR A 80 0.14 1.38 -9.08
N LEU A 81 -1.11 1.67 -8.71
CA LEU A 81 -2.21 1.81 -9.68
C LEU A 81 -1.98 2.99 -10.65
N TYR A 82 -1.44 4.11 -10.15
CA TYR A 82 -1.11 5.27 -10.98
C TYR A 82 0.05 5.02 -11.94
N LEU A 83 1.09 4.30 -11.49
CA LEU A 83 2.17 3.85 -12.36
C LEU A 83 1.64 2.98 -13.49
N ILE A 84 0.80 1.98 -13.17
CA ILE A 84 0.20 1.08 -14.17
C ILE A 84 -0.68 1.87 -15.15
N LYS A 85 -1.54 2.76 -14.65
CA LYS A 85 -2.41 3.61 -15.49
C LYS A 85 -1.60 4.53 -16.41
N GLY A 86 -0.56 5.15 -15.88
CA GLY A 86 0.30 6.11 -16.60
C GLY A 86 1.33 5.49 -17.55
N ARG A 87 1.42 4.15 -17.57
CA ARG A 87 2.33 3.36 -18.43
C ARG A 87 1.58 2.29 -19.22
N LYS A 88 0.32 2.57 -19.57
CA LYS A 88 -0.55 1.64 -20.30
C LYS A 88 0.09 1.16 -21.61
N GLU A 89 0.79 2.04 -22.32
CA GLU A 89 1.52 1.71 -23.54
C GLU A 89 2.60 0.64 -23.34
N ILE A 90 3.25 0.61 -22.17
CA ILE A 90 4.24 -0.41 -21.82
C ILE A 90 3.53 -1.71 -21.44
N VAL A 91 2.48 -1.63 -20.62
CA VAL A 91 1.69 -2.79 -20.18
C VAL A 91 1.04 -3.51 -21.37
N ASP A 92 0.59 -2.78 -22.38
CA ASP A 92 -0.03 -3.32 -23.59
C ASP A 92 0.99 -3.74 -24.67
N SER A 93 2.30 -3.47 -24.45
CA SER A 93 3.35 -3.79 -25.43
C SER A 93 3.55 -5.29 -25.61
N THR A 94 3.94 -5.73 -26.81
CA THR A 94 4.22 -7.14 -27.10
C THR A 94 5.25 -7.74 -26.13
N ALA A 95 6.32 -6.99 -25.84
CA ALA A 95 7.38 -7.42 -24.93
C ALA A 95 6.88 -7.66 -23.50
N PHE A 96 6.03 -6.77 -22.97
CA PHE A 96 5.42 -6.99 -21.65
C PHE A 96 4.43 -8.16 -21.68
N GLN A 97 3.64 -8.30 -22.74
CA GLN A 97 2.69 -9.39 -22.89
C GLN A 97 3.35 -10.77 -22.95
N GLU A 98 4.59 -10.88 -23.43
CA GLU A 98 5.39 -12.10 -23.36
C GLU A 98 5.71 -12.49 -21.91
N ILE A 99 6.14 -11.52 -21.08
CA ILE A 99 6.35 -11.71 -19.64
C ILE A 99 5.04 -12.14 -18.97
N TYR A 100 3.95 -11.42 -19.26
CA TYR A 100 2.65 -11.72 -18.68
C TYR A 100 2.18 -13.13 -19.00
N ARG A 101 2.40 -13.61 -20.24
CA ARG A 101 2.01 -14.97 -20.66
C ARG A 101 2.79 -16.06 -19.95
N SER A 102 4.02 -15.81 -19.49
CA SER A 102 4.81 -16.81 -18.76
C SER A 102 4.48 -16.90 -17.27
N LEU A 103 3.67 -15.98 -16.74
CA LEU A 103 3.21 -16.02 -15.35
C LEU A 103 2.29 -17.21 -15.05
N SER A 104 2.26 -17.63 -13.78
CA SER A 104 1.30 -18.61 -13.25
C SER A 104 -0.15 -18.10 -13.38
N LYS A 105 -1.14 -18.98 -13.23
CA LYS A 105 -2.55 -18.59 -13.30
C LYS A 105 -2.90 -17.59 -12.19
N GLU A 106 -2.37 -17.83 -11.00
CA GLU A 106 -2.58 -17.05 -9.80
C GLU A 106 -1.95 -15.64 -9.92
N ASP A 107 -0.70 -15.56 -10.39
CA ASP A 107 -0.01 -14.27 -10.61
C ASP A 107 -0.69 -13.46 -11.71
N LYS A 108 -1.17 -14.12 -12.78
CA LYS A 108 -1.95 -13.47 -13.85
C LYS A 108 -3.23 -12.86 -13.32
N ALA A 109 -3.96 -13.58 -12.46
CA ALA A 109 -5.19 -13.08 -11.87
C ALA A 109 -4.93 -11.84 -11.01
N CYS A 110 -3.90 -11.88 -10.17
CA CYS A 110 -3.51 -10.75 -9.32
C CYS A 110 -3.08 -9.53 -10.15
N TRP A 111 -2.24 -9.72 -11.16
CA TRP A 111 -1.83 -8.63 -12.07
C TRP A 111 -3.02 -8.07 -12.86
N SER A 112 -3.91 -8.93 -13.36
CA SER A 112 -5.11 -8.50 -14.10
C SER A 112 -6.04 -7.65 -13.24
N ALA A 113 -6.21 -7.99 -11.98
CA ALA A 113 -6.98 -7.19 -11.03
C ALA A 113 -6.36 -5.81 -10.79
N LEU A 114 -5.02 -5.72 -10.67
CA LEU A 114 -4.32 -4.42 -10.62
C LEU A 114 -4.56 -3.58 -11.87
N VAL A 115 -4.40 -4.16 -13.07
CA VAL A 115 -4.61 -3.47 -14.34
C VAL A 115 -6.06 -3.02 -14.49
N THR A 116 -7.02 -3.85 -14.07
CA THR A 116 -8.46 -3.53 -14.08
C THR A 116 -8.75 -2.35 -13.15
N ALA A 117 -8.29 -2.40 -11.90
CA ALA A 117 -8.48 -1.35 -10.92
C ALA A 117 -7.78 -0.03 -11.31
N ALA A 118 -6.60 -0.12 -11.95
CA ALA A 118 -5.86 1.04 -12.44
C ALA A 118 -6.60 1.75 -13.59
N ASN A 119 -7.22 0.99 -14.50
CA ASN A 119 -7.88 1.52 -15.70
C ASN A 119 -9.37 1.82 -15.52
N GLU A 120 -9.95 1.53 -14.35
CA GLU A 120 -11.37 1.78 -14.05
C GLU A 120 -12.32 1.03 -14.99
N THR A 121 -11.85 -0.08 -15.54
CA THR A 121 -12.65 -0.93 -16.40
C THR A 121 -13.58 -1.78 -15.55
N ALA A 122 -14.83 -1.95 -15.99
CA ALA A 122 -15.78 -2.83 -15.33
C ALA A 122 -15.20 -4.26 -15.24
N GLY A 123 -14.81 -4.65 -14.04
CA GLY A 123 -14.37 -6.00 -13.71
C GLY A 123 -15.45 -6.75 -12.93
N GLU A 124 -15.19 -8.02 -12.66
CA GLU A 124 -15.99 -8.76 -11.68
C GLU A 124 -15.83 -8.08 -10.31
N ALA A 125 -16.94 -7.88 -9.60
CA ALA A 125 -16.97 -7.24 -8.29
C ALA A 125 -16.43 -8.18 -7.20
N THR A 126 -15.12 -8.44 -7.23
CA THR A 126 -14.41 -9.19 -6.20
C THR A 126 -14.07 -8.28 -5.02
N GLU A 127 -13.92 -8.84 -3.82
CA GLU A 127 -13.50 -8.08 -2.63
C GLU A 127 -12.18 -7.33 -2.86
N PHE A 128 -11.26 -7.96 -3.60
CA PHE A 128 -9.97 -7.36 -3.95
C PHE A 128 -10.10 -6.16 -4.88
N ASN A 129 -10.98 -6.23 -5.89
CA ASN A 129 -11.26 -5.09 -6.78
C ASN A 129 -11.93 -3.94 -6.02
N ILE A 130 -12.91 -4.24 -5.17
CA ILE A 130 -13.58 -3.24 -4.31
C ILE A 130 -12.58 -2.57 -3.37
N PHE A 131 -11.63 -3.34 -2.81
CA PHE A 131 -10.56 -2.81 -1.99
C PHE A 131 -9.69 -1.82 -2.78
N LEU A 132 -9.20 -2.22 -3.96
CA LEU A 132 -8.34 -1.36 -4.79
C LEU A 132 -9.06 -0.09 -5.26
N GLU A 133 -10.34 -0.18 -5.64
CA GLU A 133 -11.17 0.97 -5.99
C GLU A 133 -11.37 1.92 -4.80
N THR A 134 -11.60 1.38 -3.60
CA THR A 134 -11.75 2.16 -2.37
C THR A 134 -10.45 2.90 -2.05
N ILE A 135 -9.31 2.22 -2.13
CA ILE A 135 -8.00 2.83 -1.92
C ILE A 135 -7.76 3.94 -2.93
N ARG A 136 -7.96 3.67 -4.23
CA ARG A 136 -7.76 4.63 -5.32
C ARG A 136 -8.59 5.91 -5.17
N SER A 137 -9.83 5.78 -4.72
CA SER A 137 -10.79 6.89 -4.62
C SER A 137 -10.69 7.68 -3.31
N LYS A 138 -10.16 7.09 -2.23
CA LYS A 138 -10.25 7.68 -0.89
C LYS A 138 -8.91 7.86 -0.17
N VAL A 139 -7.82 8.07 -0.90
CA VAL A 139 -6.47 8.01 -0.32
C VAL A 139 -6.26 8.90 0.90
N THR A 140 -5.50 8.33 1.82
CA THR A 140 -5.28 8.72 3.19
C THR A 140 -4.40 9.95 3.42
N PHE A 141 -3.75 10.52 2.39
CA PHE A 141 -2.95 11.77 2.49
C PHE A 141 -3.51 12.93 1.66
N HIS A 142 -4.81 12.91 1.36
CA HIS A 142 -5.48 14.04 0.72
C HIS A 142 -5.70 15.20 1.70
N TYR A 143 -4.63 15.93 2.02
CA TYR A 143 -4.72 17.21 2.74
C TYR A 143 -5.46 18.28 1.94
N VAL A 144 -5.66 18.06 0.64
CA VAL A 144 -6.45 18.92 -0.26
C VAL A 144 -7.94 18.84 0.06
N ASP A 145 -8.45 17.66 0.42
CA ASP A 145 -9.85 17.49 0.83
C ASP A 145 -9.96 17.44 2.36
N ILE A 146 -9.89 18.63 2.95
CA ILE A 146 -10.00 18.84 4.40
C ILE A 146 -11.35 18.37 4.99
N SER A 147 -12.38 18.21 4.14
CA SER A 147 -13.73 17.87 4.60
C SER A 147 -13.76 16.49 5.25
N HIS A 148 -13.05 15.51 4.68
CA HIS A 148 -12.95 14.16 5.22
C HIS A 148 -12.34 14.13 6.62
N ILE A 149 -11.29 14.92 6.86
CA ILE A 149 -10.63 15.03 8.16
C ILE A 149 -11.59 15.67 9.18
N SER A 150 -12.23 16.77 8.79
CA SER A 150 -13.18 17.48 9.67
C SER A 150 -14.39 16.61 10.05
N ASN A 151 -14.89 15.81 9.11
CA ASN A 151 -15.99 14.88 9.33
C ASN A 151 -15.57 13.73 10.26
N GLY A 152 -14.37 13.19 10.07
CA GLY A 152 -13.79 12.19 10.97
C GLY A 152 -13.63 12.71 12.40
N TYR A 153 -13.15 13.95 12.56
CA TYR A 153 -13.07 14.62 13.85
C TYR A 153 -14.45 14.75 14.53
N ARG A 154 -15.45 15.24 13.80
CA ARG A 154 -16.82 15.38 14.32
C ARG A 154 -17.38 14.04 14.78
N ARG A 155 -17.26 12.99 13.97
CA ARG A 155 -17.75 11.64 14.31
C ARG A 155 -17.07 11.05 15.55
N HIS A 156 -15.80 11.35 15.78
CA HIS A 156 -15.08 10.86 16.94
C HIS A 156 -15.47 11.60 18.22
N PHE A 157 -15.48 12.93 18.18
CA PHE A 157 -15.61 13.75 19.40
C PHE A 157 -17.05 14.20 19.71
N TYR A 158 -17.97 14.09 18.75
CA TYR A 158 -19.36 14.56 18.88
C TYR A 158 -20.38 13.49 18.46
N GLY A 159 -21.57 13.57 19.02
CA GLY A 159 -22.74 12.81 18.58
C GLY A 159 -23.46 13.44 17.40
N GLU A 160 -24.42 12.69 16.85
CA GLU A 160 -25.31 13.18 15.79
C GLU A 160 -26.18 14.36 16.26
N ASP A 161 -26.44 14.42 17.57
CA ASP A 161 -27.10 15.52 18.28
C ASP A 161 -26.19 16.74 18.50
N GLY A 162 -24.93 16.67 18.05
CA GLY A 162 -23.93 17.72 18.23
C GLY A 162 -23.35 17.79 19.65
N GLN A 163 -23.72 16.88 20.55
CA GLN A 163 -23.20 16.87 21.91
C GLN A 163 -21.80 16.25 21.94
N LYS A 164 -20.92 16.80 22.77
CA LYS A 164 -19.57 16.28 22.96
C LYS A 164 -19.60 14.91 23.63
N ARG A 165 -18.93 13.93 23.03
CA ARG A 165 -18.82 12.55 23.54
C ARG A 165 -17.50 12.27 24.26
N GLN A 166 -16.43 12.94 23.85
CA GLN A 166 -15.09 12.69 24.37
C GLN A 166 -14.23 13.96 24.35
N ASP A 167 -13.25 14.03 25.25
CA ASP A 167 -12.20 15.04 25.26
C ASP A 167 -11.10 14.74 24.23
N ALA A 168 -10.66 15.78 23.52
CA ALA A 168 -9.44 15.75 22.73
C ALA A 168 -8.23 15.96 23.63
N PHE A 169 -7.12 15.28 23.35
CA PHE A 169 -5.89 15.40 24.11
C PHE A 169 -4.66 15.47 23.18
N ILE A 170 -3.57 15.98 23.73
CA ILE A 170 -2.28 16.17 23.07
C ILE A 170 -1.17 15.80 24.04
N SER A 171 -0.02 15.37 23.53
CA SER A 171 1.23 15.39 24.29
C SER A 171 1.99 16.65 23.91
N ARG A 172 2.54 17.37 24.90
CA ARG A 172 3.42 18.52 24.67
C ARG A 172 4.82 18.17 25.18
N GLY A 173 5.83 18.53 24.40
CA GLY A 173 7.23 18.39 24.78
C GLY A 173 8.11 19.43 24.10
N MET A 174 9.42 19.27 24.25
CA MET A 174 10.41 20.18 23.66
C MET A 174 10.90 19.71 22.28
N SER A 175 10.44 18.54 21.82
CA SER A 175 10.83 17.93 20.54
C SER A 175 9.66 17.24 19.84
N MET A 176 9.80 17.00 18.53
CA MET A 176 8.79 16.29 17.72
C MET A 176 8.52 14.86 18.18
N SER A 177 9.47 14.22 18.89
CA SER A 177 9.27 12.88 19.46
C SER A 177 8.44 12.90 20.76
N GLU A 178 8.29 14.07 21.39
CA GLU A 178 7.55 14.24 22.64
C GLU A 178 6.19 14.93 22.42
N GLU A 179 6.04 15.67 21.31
CA GLU A 179 4.80 16.34 20.93
C GLU A 179 3.96 15.49 19.96
N ARG A 180 2.66 15.38 20.24
CA ARG A 180 1.74 14.69 19.33
C ARG A 180 0.31 15.19 19.47
N PHE A 181 -0.33 15.43 18.32
CA PHE A 181 -1.72 15.85 18.22
C PHE A 181 -2.66 14.65 18.05
N TYR A 182 -2.95 13.92 19.13
CA TYR A 182 -3.77 12.69 19.06
C TYR A 182 -5.18 12.92 18.50
N PHE A 183 -5.73 14.11 18.68
CA PHE A 183 -7.02 14.46 18.10
C PHE A 183 -7.04 14.42 16.57
N ALA A 184 -5.90 14.69 15.93
CA ALA A 184 -5.76 14.60 14.48
C ALA A 184 -5.67 13.14 14.03
N ASP A 185 -4.95 12.30 14.78
CA ASP A 185 -4.91 10.85 14.53
C ASP A 185 -6.32 10.24 14.65
N ALA A 186 -7.07 10.60 15.70
CA ALA A 186 -8.44 10.15 15.89
C ALA A 186 -9.38 10.59 14.76
N ALA A 187 -9.20 11.81 14.24
CA ALA A 187 -9.96 12.30 13.10
C ALA A 187 -9.74 11.44 11.85
N ILE A 188 -8.48 11.11 11.54
CA ILE A 188 -8.14 10.26 10.40
C ILE A 188 -8.60 8.82 10.62
N GLU A 189 -8.44 8.28 11.83
CA GLU A 189 -8.93 6.95 12.15
C GLU A 189 -10.43 6.85 11.83
N ASN A 190 -11.22 7.82 12.30
CA ASN A 190 -12.68 7.82 12.14
C ASN A 190 -13.13 8.20 10.73
N SER A 191 -12.35 8.98 9.97
CA SER A 191 -12.62 9.15 8.54
C SER A 191 -12.49 7.82 7.80
N MET A 192 -11.48 7.01 8.15
CA MET A 192 -11.25 5.70 7.55
C MET A 192 -12.19 4.61 8.07
N LYS A 193 -12.75 4.75 9.29
CA LYS A 193 -13.74 3.79 9.83
C LYS A 193 -14.96 3.64 8.94
N THR A 194 -15.41 4.72 8.31
CA THR A 194 -16.55 4.64 7.38
C THR A 194 -16.34 3.75 6.16
N TRP A 195 -15.10 3.36 5.85
CA TRP A 195 -14.82 2.39 4.78
C TRP A 195 -14.74 0.95 5.31
N ARG A 196 -14.65 0.80 6.63
CA ARG A 196 -14.32 -0.42 7.36
C ARG A 196 -15.36 -0.79 8.41
N GLU A 197 -16.49 -0.07 8.48
CA GLU A 197 -17.53 -0.29 9.49
C GLU A 197 -17.97 -1.76 9.49
N GLY A 198 -17.86 -2.40 10.66
CA GLY A 198 -18.14 -3.83 10.86
C GLY A 198 -17.08 -4.81 10.34
N ARG A 199 -16.00 -4.34 9.71
CA ARG A 199 -15.00 -5.16 8.99
C ARG A 199 -13.54 -4.76 9.26
N GLU A 200 -13.23 -4.13 10.40
CA GLU A 200 -11.87 -3.61 10.66
C GLU A 200 -10.78 -4.69 10.68
N GLU A 201 -11.05 -5.80 11.37
CA GLU A 201 -10.13 -6.94 11.45
C GLU A 201 -9.95 -7.63 10.08
N GLU A 202 -11.06 -7.77 9.36
CA GLU A 202 -11.07 -8.30 7.99
C GLU A 202 -10.26 -7.40 7.05
N PHE A 203 -10.46 -6.08 7.11
CA PHE A 203 -9.74 -5.13 6.28
C PHE A 203 -8.23 -5.13 6.58
N ARG A 204 -7.84 -5.33 7.84
CA ARG A 204 -6.44 -5.50 8.24
C ARG A 204 -5.86 -6.79 7.63
N LYS A 205 -6.56 -7.91 7.79
CA LYS A 205 -6.15 -9.20 7.23
C LYS A 205 -6.02 -9.14 5.71
N GLN A 206 -7.05 -8.58 5.05
CA GLN A 206 -7.09 -8.34 3.61
C GLN A 206 -5.94 -7.43 3.17
N THR A 207 -5.62 -6.35 3.89
CA THR A 207 -4.49 -5.47 3.53
C THR A 207 -3.17 -6.27 3.42
N LYS A 208 -2.88 -7.13 4.40
CA LYS A 208 -1.67 -7.96 4.38
C LYS A 208 -1.70 -8.97 3.23
N GLU A 209 -2.80 -9.70 3.10
CA GLU A 209 -2.99 -10.71 2.05
C GLU A 209 -2.87 -10.09 0.64
N TYR A 210 -3.53 -8.96 0.42
CA TYR A 210 -3.50 -8.23 -0.85
C TYR A 210 -2.12 -7.66 -1.15
N SER A 211 -1.40 -7.15 -0.13
CA SER A 211 -0.02 -6.71 -0.30
C SER A 211 0.89 -7.87 -0.71
N GLN A 212 0.69 -9.05 -0.10
CA GLN A 212 1.44 -10.26 -0.44
C GLN A 212 1.11 -10.78 -1.85
N ASN A 213 -0.16 -10.80 -2.23
CA ASN A 213 -0.60 -11.24 -3.56
C ASN A 213 -0.07 -10.30 -4.67
N ILE A 214 -0.15 -8.99 -4.44
CA ILE A 214 0.41 -7.98 -5.34
C ILE A 214 1.93 -8.11 -5.42
N GLY A 215 2.59 -8.22 -4.26
CA GLY A 215 4.04 -8.44 -4.20
C GLY A 215 4.47 -9.71 -4.94
N ALA A 216 3.72 -10.81 -4.82
CA ALA A 216 3.99 -12.06 -5.53
C ALA A 216 3.91 -11.89 -7.05
N ALA A 217 2.84 -11.26 -7.55
CA ALA A 217 2.67 -10.99 -8.97
C ALA A 217 3.77 -10.07 -9.53
N ILE A 218 4.10 -8.99 -8.82
CA ILE A 218 5.18 -8.07 -9.18
C ILE A 218 6.52 -8.82 -9.22
N ARG A 219 6.84 -9.60 -8.19
CA ARG A 219 8.06 -10.40 -8.13
C ARG A 219 8.13 -11.38 -9.30
N ALA A 220 7.01 -12.04 -9.64
CA ALA A 220 6.94 -12.96 -10.76
C ALA A 220 7.24 -12.26 -12.10
N ILE A 221 6.70 -11.06 -12.31
CA ILE A 221 7.00 -10.22 -13.49
C ILE A 221 8.49 -9.87 -13.57
N VAL A 222 9.06 -9.37 -12.48
CA VAL A 222 10.49 -8.98 -12.42
C VAL A 222 11.38 -10.19 -12.70
N ASN A 223 11.11 -11.33 -12.07
CA ASN A 223 11.89 -12.54 -12.26
C ASN A 223 11.80 -13.07 -13.70
N ASN A 224 10.59 -13.09 -14.28
CA ASN A 224 10.40 -13.52 -15.67
C ASN A 224 11.08 -12.57 -16.67
N PHE A 225 11.10 -11.26 -16.40
CA PHE A 225 11.85 -10.31 -17.22
C PHE A 225 13.35 -10.62 -17.23
N ILE A 226 13.94 -10.81 -16.04
CA ILE A 226 15.38 -11.11 -15.89
C ILE A 226 15.72 -12.44 -16.59
N GLN A 227 14.94 -13.49 -16.33
CA GLN A 227 15.23 -14.84 -16.82
C GLN A 227 14.94 -15.03 -18.31
N ASN A 228 13.76 -14.61 -18.77
CA ASN A 228 13.22 -15.05 -20.07
C ASN A 228 13.36 -13.98 -21.16
N VAL A 229 13.34 -12.70 -20.81
CA VAL A 229 13.40 -11.61 -21.81
C VAL A 229 14.84 -11.15 -22.03
N ARG A 230 15.62 -11.07 -20.96
CA ARG A 230 17.03 -10.66 -21.05
C ARG A 230 17.99 -11.83 -21.15
N ASN A 231 17.51 -13.08 -21.01
CA ASN A 231 18.31 -14.31 -21.05
C ASN A 231 19.52 -14.28 -20.10
N VAL A 232 19.37 -13.65 -18.93
CA VAL A 232 20.45 -13.56 -17.95
C VAL A 232 20.30 -14.71 -16.95
N ALA A 233 21.27 -15.62 -16.95
CA ALA A 233 21.31 -16.72 -15.99
C ALA A 233 21.62 -16.19 -14.58
N TRP A 234 20.93 -16.73 -13.58
CA TRP A 234 21.29 -16.50 -12.18
C TRP A 234 22.62 -17.21 -11.87
N VAL A 235 23.51 -16.51 -11.18
CA VAL A 235 24.75 -17.09 -10.66
C VAL A 235 24.61 -17.24 -9.15
N ASP A 236 24.69 -18.47 -8.64
CA ASP A 236 24.74 -18.74 -7.21
C ASP A 236 26.15 -18.51 -6.67
N TYR A 237 26.27 -17.96 -5.46
CA TYR A 237 27.54 -17.92 -4.76
C TYR A 237 27.77 -19.25 -4.03
N THR A 238 28.91 -19.90 -4.27
CA THR A 238 29.44 -21.00 -3.43
C THR A 238 30.18 -20.44 -2.22
#